data_AF-A0A842P7U2-F1
#
_entry.id   AF-A0A842P7U2-F1
#
_cell.length_a   1.000
_cell.length_b   1.000
_cell.length_c   1.000
_cell.angle_alpha   90.00
_cell.angle_beta   90.00
_cell.angle_gamma   90.00
#
_symmetry.space_group_name_H-M   'P 1'
#
loop_
_entity.id
_entity.type
_entity.pdbx_description
1 polymer ?
#
loop_
_entity_poly.entity_id
_entity_poly.type
_entity_poly.pdbx_seq_one_letter_code
_entity_poly.pdbx_strand_id
1 'polypeptide(L)'
;MLESLDEEKALEVLGSIPEKFPEAIVIEVEHVEMLLEKTAEKKATATSEFGSKLSKLSKLNGKITQIYDGSGLIQRCPKCNRWIIDNFCMVHSDVEGVWDLRIKARFDDGKERCTLIFKKDMTEKSANITLEEARKFGEAATLERIRGALFGKNFEIAGVKLNGGNFLVKDIREV
;
A
#
# COMPACT_ATOMS: atom_id res chain seq x y z
N MET A 1 -10.98 -49.05 14.48
CA MET A 1 -9.66 -49.17 15.13
C MET A 1 -8.87 -47.98 14.60
N LEU A 2 -8.67 -46.94 15.41
CA LEU A 2 -7.72 -46.87 16.54
C LEU A 2 -6.28 -46.85 16.00
N GLU A 3 -5.39 -45.97 16.46
CA GLU A 3 -5.38 -45.23 17.74
C GLU A 3 -5.26 -43.70 17.55
N SER A 4 -5.67 -42.94 18.57
CA SER A 4 -5.36 -41.52 18.73
C SER A 4 -3.88 -41.34 19.06
N LEU A 5 -3.22 -40.34 18.48
CA LEU A 5 -1.90 -39.89 18.96
C LEU A 5 -2.13 -38.90 20.11
N ASP A 6 -1.66 -39.27 21.30
CA ASP A 6 -2.06 -38.65 22.57
C ASP A 6 -1.62 -37.18 22.71
N GLU A 7 -2.54 -36.34 23.17
CA GLU A 7 -2.32 -34.89 23.35
C GLU A 7 -1.23 -34.59 24.40
N GLU A 8 -1.01 -35.50 25.37
CA GLU A 8 0.09 -35.46 26.34
C GLU A 8 1.46 -35.31 25.64
N LYS A 9 1.65 -35.97 24.50
CA LYS A 9 2.93 -35.97 23.77
C LYS A 9 3.22 -34.65 23.06
N ALA A 10 2.19 -33.84 22.80
CA ALA A 10 2.36 -32.46 22.34
C ALA A 10 2.75 -31.54 23.53
N LEU A 11 2.19 -31.77 24.72
CA LEU A 11 2.47 -30.99 25.92
C LEU A 11 3.92 -31.17 26.41
N GLU A 12 4.48 -32.39 26.38
CA GLU A 12 5.90 -32.63 26.69
C GLU A 12 6.85 -31.81 25.78
N VAL A 13 6.54 -31.74 24.48
CA VAL A 13 7.33 -31.00 23.49
C VAL A 13 7.25 -29.49 23.75
N LEU A 14 6.07 -28.98 24.12
CA LEU A 14 5.87 -27.57 24.47
C LEU A 14 6.59 -27.19 25.78
N GLY A 15 6.53 -28.04 26.80
CA GLY A 15 7.23 -27.83 28.08
C GLY A 15 8.76 -27.76 27.96
N SER A 16 9.32 -28.36 26.90
CA SER A 16 10.77 -28.37 26.60
C SER A 16 11.29 -27.13 25.87
N ILE A 17 10.43 -26.15 25.54
CA ILE A 17 10.79 -24.96 24.76
C ILE A 17 11.63 -23.92 25.54
N PRO A 18 11.29 -23.50 26.77
CA PRO A 18 12.00 -22.41 27.45
C PRO A 18 13.47 -22.74 27.76
N GLU A 19 13.82 -24.01 28.02
CA GLU A 19 15.22 -24.42 28.24
C GLU A 19 16.08 -24.35 26.96
N LYS A 20 15.46 -24.54 25.79
CA LYS A 20 16.17 -24.57 24.49
C LYS A 20 16.30 -23.19 23.84
N PHE A 21 15.44 -22.24 24.21
CA PHE A 21 15.36 -20.92 23.59
C PHE A 21 15.16 -19.81 24.64
N PRO A 22 16.22 -19.42 25.38
CA PRO A 22 16.11 -18.42 26.46
C PRO A 22 15.75 -17.00 25.98
N GLU A 23 15.75 -16.74 24.67
CA GLU A 23 15.31 -15.48 24.06
C GLU A 23 13.84 -15.51 23.58
N ALA A 24 13.11 -16.60 23.82
CA ALA A 24 11.71 -16.75 23.41
C ALA A 24 10.75 -16.08 24.41
N ILE A 25 10.04 -15.03 23.96
CA ILE A 25 8.98 -14.40 24.73
C ILE A 25 7.73 -15.29 24.71
N VAL A 26 7.56 -16.10 25.75
CA VAL A 26 6.30 -16.83 26.01
C VAL A 26 5.28 -15.84 26.56
N ILE A 27 4.16 -15.68 25.86
CA ILE A 27 3.03 -14.85 26.31
C ILE A 27 1.94 -15.81 26.80
N GLU A 28 1.74 -15.87 28.12
CA GLU A 28 0.70 -16.70 28.72
C GLU A 28 -0.70 -16.12 28.47
N VAL A 29 -1.65 -17.01 28.13
CA VAL A 29 -2.92 -16.65 27.51
C VAL A 29 -3.84 -15.83 28.43
N GLU A 30 -3.73 -16.00 29.74
CA GLU A 30 -4.56 -15.30 30.74
C GLU A 30 -4.32 -13.78 30.80
N HIS A 31 -3.19 -13.29 30.26
CA HIS A 31 -2.88 -11.84 30.23
C HIS A 31 -3.56 -11.08 29.07
N VAL A 32 -4.30 -11.75 28.18
CA VAL A 32 -4.83 -11.15 26.94
C VAL A 32 -6.07 -10.27 27.17
N GLU A 33 -6.95 -10.63 28.10
CA GLU A 33 -8.29 -10.00 28.20
C GLU A 33 -8.27 -8.57 28.77
N MET A 34 -7.28 -8.24 29.62
CA MET A 34 -7.31 -7.03 30.46
C MET A 34 -6.97 -5.71 29.71
N LEU A 35 -6.77 -5.76 28.39
CA LEU A 35 -6.38 -4.60 27.54
C LEU A 35 -7.49 -4.05 26.64
N LEU A 36 -8.67 -4.69 26.58
CA LEU A 36 -9.72 -4.32 25.61
C LEU A 36 -10.68 -3.21 26.08
N GLU A 37 -10.81 -2.98 27.40
CA GLU A 37 -11.89 -2.14 27.97
C GLU A 37 -11.42 -0.81 28.59
N LYS A 38 -10.85 0.10 27.79
CA LYS A 38 -10.82 1.56 28.07
C LYS A 38 -10.35 2.40 26.88
N THR A 39 -11.26 2.83 26.00
CA THR A 39 -11.29 4.22 25.44
C THR A 39 -12.54 4.51 24.60
N ALA A 40 -13.37 5.46 25.06
CA ALA A 40 -14.53 6.01 24.36
C ALA A 40 -14.82 7.44 24.90
N GLU A 41 -15.59 8.31 24.27
CA GLU A 41 -16.25 8.23 22.94
C GLU A 41 -15.23 8.73 21.85
N LYS A 42 -15.46 9.49 20.76
CA LYS A 42 -16.58 10.32 20.27
C LYS A 42 -16.89 10.06 18.79
N LYS A 43 -18.18 10.16 18.43
CA LYS A 43 -18.74 9.95 17.09
C LYS A 43 -18.11 10.81 15.99
N ALA A 44 -17.94 10.21 14.80
CA ALA A 44 -18.82 10.41 13.63
C ALA A 44 -18.21 9.69 12.39
N THR A 45 -18.90 9.02 11.45
CA THR A 45 -20.26 8.42 11.34
C THR A 45 -20.13 7.32 10.23
N ALA A 46 -21.08 6.39 10.11
CA ALA A 46 -21.08 5.22 9.19
C ALA A 46 -20.77 5.54 7.70
N THR A 47 -20.35 4.60 6.82
CA THR A 47 -20.73 3.18 6.68
C THR A 47 -19.62 2.20 6.19
N SER A 48 -19.92 0.89 6.31
CA SER A 48 -19.30 -0.28 5.66
C SER A 48 -17.79 -0.53 5.83
N GLU A 49 -17.47 -1.26 6.91
CA GLU A 49 -16.65 -2.47 6.91
C GLU A 49 -15.40 -2.53 6.01
N PHE A 50 -14.31 -1.89 6.45
CA PHE A 50 -12.95 -2.33 6.14
C PHE A 50 -12.24 -2.78 7.42
N GLY A 51 -12.17 -4.09 7.63
CA GLY A 51 -11.78 -4.71 8.90
C GLY A 51 -10.34 -4.39 9.36
N SER A 52 -10.25 -3.67 10.48
CA SER A 52 -9.40 -4.01 11.64
C SER A 52 -7.91 -4.36 11.44
N LYS A 53 -7.22 -3.91 10.38
CA LYS A 53 -5.75 -4.15 10.26
C LYS A 53 -4.88 -3.04 9.65
N LEU A 54 -5.19 -1.77 9.91
CA LEU A 54 -4.22 -0.68 9.63
C LEU A 54 -4.36 0.54 10.57
N SER A 55 -3.69 0.47 11.72
CA SER A 55 -3.70 1.46 12.83
C SER A 55 -3.10 2.85 12.52
N LYS A 56 -2.84 3.16 11.24
CA LYS A 56 -2.35 4.47 10.79
C LYS A 56 -2.79 4.84 9.38
N LEU A 57 -4.04 4.53 9.03
CA LEU A 57 -4.70 5.16 7.88
C LEU A 57 -5.09 6.59 8.22
N SER A 58 -4.59 7.53 7.43
CA SER A 58 -5.13 8.88 7.33
C SER A 58 -6.12 8.95 6.18
N LYS A 59 -7.15 9.79 6.29
CA LYS A 59 -8.00 10.23 5.18
C LYS A 59 -7.63 11.66 4.77
N LEU A 60 -7.78 11.96 3.49
CA LEU A 60 -7.65 13.29 2.89
C LEU A 60 -8.84 13.51 1.93
N ASN A 61 -9.33 14.74 1.82
CA ASN A 61 -10.50 15.10 1.02
C ASN A 61 -10.24 16.41 0.27
N GLY A 62 -10.27 16.36 -1.07
CA GLY A 62 -9.74 17.45 -1.87
C GLY A 62 -9.45 17.04 -3.31
N LYS A 63 -8.59 17.80 -3.99
CA LYS A 63 -8.47 17.80 -5.46
C LYS A 63 -7.08 17.43 -5.96
N ILE A 64 -7.03 16.62 -7.02
CA ILE A 64 -5.78 16.34 -7.74
C ILE A 64 -5.47 17.53 -8.66
N THR A 65 -4.40 18.25 -8.32
CA THR A 65 -4.00 19.54 -8.93
C THR A 65 -2.87 19.40 -9.95
N GLN A 66 -2.12 18.30 -9.94
CA GLN A 66 -1.09 18.00 -10.93
C GLN A 66 -0.86 16.48 -11.00
N ILE A 67 -0.49 15.96 -12.16
CA ILE A 67 0.13 14.63 -12.30
C ILE A 67 1.56 14.87 -12.79
N TYR A 68 2.53 14.25 -12.13
CA TYR A 68 3.95 14.40 -12.49
C TYR A 68 4.29 13.52 -13.68
N ASP A 69 5.09 14.06 -14.59
CA ASP A 69 5.64 13.29 -15.71
C ASP A 69 6.61 12.22 -15.19
N GLY A 70 6.64 11.05 -15.84
CA GLY A 70 7.11 9.80 -15.21
C GLY A 70 6.08 9.16 -14.25
N SER A 71 4.79 9.40 -14.51
CA SER A 71 3.66 8.64 -13.95
C SER A 71 2.98 7.78 -15.01
N GLY A 72 2.25 6.77 -14.57
CA GLY A 72 1.61 5.79 -15.44
C GLY A 72 2.50 4.57 -15.62
N LEU A 73 2.71 4.15 -16.86
CA LEU A 73 3.68 3.12 -17.20
C LEU A 73 5.09 3.71 -17.15
N ILE A 74 6.02 3.02 -16.49
CA ILE A 74 7.44 3.38 -16.45
C ILE A 74 8.32 2.13 -16.51
N GLN A 75 9.55 2.25 -17.03
CA GLN A 75 10.58 1.22 -16.87
C GLN A 75 11.40 1.44 -15.59
N ARG A 76 11.83 0.34 -14.95
CA ARG A 76 12.77 0.34 -13.82
C ARG A 76 13.94 -0.58 -14.09
N CYS A 77 15.15 -0.18 -13.67
CA CYS A 77 16.30 -1.07 -13.66
C CYS A 77 16.09 -2.21 -12.63
N PRO A 78 16.18 -3.50 -13.00
CA PRO A 78 15.98 -4.61 -12.07
C PRO A 78 17.03 -4.65 -10.95
N LYS A 79 18.22 -4.08 -11.17
CA LYS A 79 19.34 -4.10 -10.20
C LYS A 79 19.25 -3.01 -9.12
N CYS A 80 18.67 -1.84 -9.39
CA CYS A 80 18.61 -0.72 -8.43
C CYS A 80 17.24 -0.05 -8.28
N ASN A 81 16.19 -0.52 -8.97
CA ASN A 81 14.84 0.03 -8.94
C ASN A 81 14.72 1.54 -9.30
N ARG A 82 15.78 2.16 -9.81
CA ARG A 82 15.75 3.52 -10.39
C ARG A 82 14.94 3.50 -11.69
N TRP A 83 14.21 4.58 -11.96
CA TRP A 83 13.56 4.83 -13.25
C TRP A 83 14.61 4.86 -14.37
N ILE A 84 14.25 4.30 -15.53
CA ILE A 84 15.06 4.29 -16.75
C ILE A 84 14.18 4.61 -17.97
N ILE A 85 14.83 4.94 -19.08
CA ILE A 85 14.24 5.13 -20.41
C ILE A 85 15.04 4.23 -21.36
N ASP A 86 14.40 3.67 -22.39
CA ASP A 86 15.03 2.89 -23.48
C ASP A 86 16.03 1.82 -22.99
N ASN A 87 15.69 1.07 -21.94
CA ASN A 87 16.55 0.07 -21.30
C ASN A 87 17.90 0.60 -20.74
N PHE A 88 18.11 1.92 -20.64
CA PHE A 88 19.38 2.49 -20.20
C PHE A 88 19.37 2.99 -18.74
N CYS A 89 20.22 2.39 -17.90
CA CYS A 89 20.39 2.81 -16.51
C CYS A 89 21.71 3.57 -16.28
N MET A 90 21.64 4.81 -15.79
CA MET A 90 22.82 5.63 -15.43
C MET A 90 23.80 5.02 -14.41
N VAL A 91 23.50 3.85 -13.82
CA VAL A 91 24.36 3.13 -12.85
C VAL A 91 24.82 1.77 -13.39
N HIS A 92 24.12 1.20 -14.37
CA HIS A 92 24.32 -0.18 -14.84
C HIS A 92 24.42 -0.32 -16.36
N SER A 93 24.44 0.81 -17.08
CA SER A 93 24.29 0.90 -18.53
C SER A 93 23.05 0.14 -19.01
N ASP A 94 23.15 -0.54 -20.15
CA ASP A 94 22.11 -1.34 -20.79
C ASP A 94 21.61 -2.46 -19.87
N VAL A 95 20.31 -2.43 -19.58
CA VAL A 95 19.60 -3.40 -18.71
C VAL A 95 18.18 -3.58 -19.21
N GLU A 96 17.72 -4.82 -19.33
CA GLU A 96 16.31 -5.08 -19.67
C GLU A 96 15.37 -4.48 -18.60
N GLY A 97 14.54 -3.53 -19.03
CA GLY A 97 13.69 -2.74 -18.16
C GLY A 97 12.47 -3.51 -17.67
N VAL A 98 12.27 -3.54 -16.35
CA VAL A 98 11.05 -4.10 -15.76
C VAL A 98 9.98 -3.02 -15.74
N TRP A 99 8.83 -3.31 -16.37
CA TRP A 99 7.69 -2.41 -16.41
C TRP A 99 6.98 -2.34 -15.04
N ASP A 100 6.84 -1.12 -14.50
CA ASP A 100 6.09 -0.78 -13.29
C ASP A 100 4.94 0.15 -13.67
N LEU A 101 3.84 0.10 -12.90
CA LEU A 101 2.68 0.97 -13.10
C LEU A 101 2.45 1.80 -11.84
N ARG A 102 2.62 3.12 -11.93
CA ARG A 102 2.71 3.98 -10.74
C ARG A 102 2.29 5.41 -11.04
N ILE A 103 1.35 5.95 -10.27
CA ILE A 103 1.01 7.38 -10.34
C ILE A 103 1.72 8.15 -9.22
N LYS A 104 2.32 9.28 -9.60
CA LYS A 104 2.75 10.33 -8.68
C LYS A 104 1.94 11.59 -9.01
N ALA A 105 1.13 12.06 -8.07
CA ALA A 105 0.27 13.22 -8.27
C ALA A 105 0.43 14.24 -7.13
N ARG A 106 0.04 15.49 -7.37
CA ARG A 106 -0.10 16.53 -6.35
C ARG A 106 -1.57 16.65 -5.97
N PHE A 107 -1.83 16.70 -4.67
CA PHE A 107 -3.17 16.81 -4.11
C PHE A 107 -3.24 17.98 -3.13
N ASP A 108 -4.41 18.61 -3.07
CA ASP A 108 -4.69 19.81 -2.30
C ASP A 108 -5.98 19.61 -1.49
N ASP A 109 -5.87 19.65 -0.15
CA ASP A 109 -6.95 19.50 0.84
C ASP A 109 -7.51 20.89 1.25
N GLY A 110 -7.22 21.95 0.47
CA GLY A 110 -7.46 23.36 0.82
C GLY A 110 -6.56 23.91 1.94
N LYS A 111 -6.02 23.03 2.81
CA LYS A 111 -5.17 23.36 3.97
C LYS A 111 -3.70 23.03 3.73
N GLU A 112 -3.41 21.84 3.22
CA GLU A 112 -2.05 21.41 2.89
C GLU A 112 -1.99 20.74 1.51
N ARG A 113 -0.82 20.83 0.88
CA ARG A 113 -0.52 20.18 -0.40
C ARG A 113 0.44 19.01 -0.17
N CYS A 114 0.02 17.81 -0.59
CA CYS A 114 0.81 16.59 -0.44
C CYS A 114 1.10 15.94 -1.81
N THR A 115 2.06 15.01 -1.83
CA THR A 115 2.38 14.21 -3.03
C THR A 115 1.77 12.82 -2.88
N LEU A 116 0.71 12.53 -3.62
CA LEU A 116 0.13 11.19 -3.70
C LEU A 116 1.07 10.24 -4.43
N ILE A 117 1.16 9.01 -3.93
CA ILE A 117 1.88 7.90 -4.54
C ILE A 117 0.94 6.70 -4.58
N PHE A 118 0.58 6.29 -5.80
CA PHE A 118 -0.19 5.08 -6.07
C PHE A 118 0.78 3.98 -6.49
N LYS A 119 0.70 2.80 -5.88
CA LYS A 119 1.36 1.57 -6.41
C LYS A 119 0.56 1.00 -7.59
N LYS A 120 1.08 -0.04 -8.24
CA LYS A 120 0.39 -0.81 -9.30
C LYS A 120 -1.08 -1.05 -8.96
N ASP A 121 -1.37 -1.72 -7.85
CA ASP A 121 -2.71 -2.15 -7.45
C ASP A 121 -3.72 -0.99 -7.38
N MET A 122 -3.27 0.17 -6.91
CA MET A 122 -4.10 1.37 -6.81
C MET A 122 -4.13 2.17 -8.12
N THR A 123 -3.08 2.10 -8.92
CA THR A 123 -3.04 2.71 -10.26
C THR A 123 -4.02 1.98 -11.19
N GLU A 124 -3.97 0.65 -11.22
CA GLU A 124 -4.85 -0.20 -12.03
C GLU A 124 -6.32 0.05 -11.68
N LYS A 125 -6.65 0.11 -10.38
CA LYS A 125 -8.00 0.52 -9.91
C LYS A 125 -8.38 1.95 -10.29
N SER A 126 -7.49 2.92 -10.09
CA SER A 126 -7.82 4.36 -10.27
C SER A 126 -8.02 4.79 -11.73
N ALA A 127 -7.38 4.09 -12.67
CA ALA A 127 -7.47 4.39 -14.10
C ALA A 127 -8.32 3.37 -14.89
N ASN A 128 -8.65 2.24 -14.26
CA ASN A 128 -9.21 1.05 -14.90
C ASN A 128 -8.40 0.63 -16.14
N ILE A 129 -7.12 0.29 -15.90
CA ILE A 129 -6.12 -0.17 -16.89
C ILE A 129 -5.21 -1.19 -16.22
N THR A 130 -5.03 -2.38 -16.77
CA THR A 130 -4.01 -3.33 -16.30
C THR A 130 -2.60 -2.96 -16.79
N LEU A 131 -1.55 -3.43 -16.11
CA LEU A 131 -0.15 -3.28 -16.57
C LEU A 131 0.06 -3.77 -18.02
N GLU A 132 -0.66 -4.81 -18.45
CA GLU A 132 -0.57 -5.35 -19.82
C GLU A 132 -1.25 -4.45 -20.87
N GLU A 133 -2.40 -3.86 -20.54
CA GLU A 133 -3.04 -2.86 -21.39
C GLU A 133 -2.21 -1.58 -21.47
N ALA A 134 -1.67 -1.11 -20.33
CA ALA A 134 -0.76 0.03 -20.29
C ALA A 134 0.45 -0.19 -21.21
N ARG A 135 1.05 -1.40 -21.19
CA ARG A 135 2.14 -1.78 -22.10
C ARG A 135 1.72 -1.80 -23.58
N LYS A 136 0.46 -2.08 -23.90
CA LYS A 136 -0.08 -2.01 -25.28
C LYS A 136 -0.36 -0.58 -25.73
N PHE A 137 -0.79 0.31 -24.83
CA PHE A 137 -0.99 1.74 -25.11
C PHE A 137 0.33 2.54 -25.15
N GLY A 138 1.35 2.08 -24.43
CA GLY A 138 2.61 2.81 -24.25
C GLY A 138 2.52 3.91 -23.18
N GLU A 139 3.67 4.49 -22.84
CA GLU A 139 3.82 5.39 -21.69
C GLU A 139 2.99 6.67 -21.84
N ALA A 140 3.06 7.35 -23.00
CA ALA A 140 2.35 8.60 -23.24
C ALA A 140 0.82 8.44 -23.20
N ALA A 141 0.24 7.46 -23.90
CA ALA A 141 -1.20 7.26 -23.91
C ALA A 141 -1.73 6.74 -22.55
N THR A 142 -0.92 5.97 -21.81
CA THR A 142 -1.24 5.59 -20.43
C THR A 142 -1.27 6.82 -19.51
N LEU A 143 -0.27 7.70 -19.60
CA LEU A 143 -0.20 8.95 -18.83
C LEU A 143 -1.39 9.87 -19.14
N GLU A 144 -1.75 10.07 -20.40
CA GLU A 144 -2.88 10.96 -20.76
C GLU A 144 -4.24 10.37 -20.37
N ARG A 145 -4.44 9.04 -20.45
CA ARG A 145 -5.66 8.41 -19.91
C ARG A 145 -5.76 8.56 -18.39
N ILE A 146 -4.63 8.46 -17.68
CA ILE A 146 -4.54 8.76 -16.24
C ILE A 146 -4.81 10.25 -15.96
N ARG A 147 -4.30 11.15 -16.80
CA ARG A 147 -4.53 12.60 -16.71
C ARG A 147 -6.02 12.90 -16.85
N GLY A 148 -6.69 12.36 -17.88
CA GLY A 148 -8.15 12.50 -18.04
C GLY A 148 -8.98 11.84 -16.93
N ALA A 149 -8.52 10.73 -16.34
CA ALA A 149 -9.23 10.03 -15.28
C ALA A 149 -9.19 10.74 -13.91
N LEU A 150 -8.08 11.41 -13.58
CA LEU A 150 -7.79 11.93 -12.24
C LEU A 150 -7.58 13.44 -12.14
N PHE A 151 -7.08 14.12 -13.18
CA PHE A 151 -6.76 15.54 -13.08
C PHE A 151 -8.03 16.39 -12.94
N GLY A 152 -8.01 17.36 -12.03
CA GLY A 152 -9.09 18.34 -11.90
C GLY A 152 -10.32 17.88 -11.11
N LYS A 153 -10.43 16.60 -10.74
CA LYS A 153 -11.52 16.03 -9.94
C LYS A 153 -11.24 16.07 -8.43
N ASN A 154 -12.30 15.93 -7.62
CA ASN A 154 -12.19 15.73 -6.18
C ASN A 154 -12.23 14.24 -5.83
N PHE A 155 -11.53 13.86 -4.76
CA PHE A 155 -11.50 12.49 -4.26
C PHE A 155 -11.41 12.47 -2.73
N GLU A 156 -12.08 11.49 -2.10
CA GLU A 156 -11.67 10.98 -0.80
C GLU A 156 -10.54 9.97 -1.01
N ILE A 157 -9.45 10.14 -0.28
CA ILE A 157 -8.26 9.30 -0.39
C ILE A 157 -7.85 8.80 1.00
N ALA A 158 -7.83 7.47 1.17
CA ALA A 158 -7.28 6.84 2.36
C ALA A 158 -5.87 6.33 2.09
N GLY A 159 -4.95 6.48 3.05
CA GLY A 159 -3.57 6.10 2.86
C GLY A 159 -2.67 6.34 4.07
N VAL A 160 -1.37 6.21 3.87
CA VAL A 160 -0.36 6.38 4.92
C VAL A 160 0.53 7.58 4.58
N LYS A 161 0.52 8.61 5.43
CA LYS A 161 1.42 9.76 5.31
C LYS A 161 2.86 9.33 5.62
N LEU A 162 3.77 9.55 4.67
CA LEU A 162 5.19 9.22 4.74
C LEU A 162 6.01 10.48 5.00
N ASN A 163 7.24 10.29 5.48
CA ASN A 163 8.20 11.38 5.68
C ASN A 163 8.48 12.12 4.33
N GLY A 164 8.70 13.42 4.40
CA GLY A 164 8.91 14.27 3.22
C GLY A 164 7.64 14.66 2.45
N GLY A 165 6.45 14.61 3.07
CA GLY A 165 5.20 15.09 2.47
C GLY A 165 4.61 14.20 1.37
N ASN A 166 5.08 12.96 1.29
CA ASN A 166 4.53 11.93 0.41
C ASN A 166 3.37 11.19 1.10
N PHE A 167 2.41 10.69 0.34
CA PHE A 167 1.23 10.00 0.85
C PHE A 167 1.00 8.72 0.04
N LEU A 168 1.15 7.55 0.67
CA LEU A 168 0.96 6.26 0.03
C LEU A 168 -0.54 5.92 0.00
N VAL A 169 -1.15 5.99 -1.18
CA VAL A 169 -2.57 5.71 -1.37
C VAL A 169 -2.88 4.24 -1.13
N LYS A 170 -4.01 3.98 -0.46
CA LYS A 170 -4.54 2.66 -0.10
C LYS A 170 -6.01 2.46 -0.52
N ASP A 171 -6.79 3.54 -0.59
CA ASP A 171 -8.11 3.58 -1.20
C ASP A 171 -8.34 4.96 -1.83
N ILE A 172 -9.18 5.04 -2.87
CA ILE A 172 -9.54 6.30 -3.55
C ILE A 172 -10.99 6.22 -4.06
N ARG A 173 -11.76 7.29 -3.86
CA ARG A 173 -13.19 7.40 -4.24
C ARG A 173 -13.46 8.79 -4.79
N GLU A 174 -14.16 8.89 -5.92
CA GLU A 174 -14.54 10.19 -6.53
C GLU A 174 -15.71 10.82 -5.77
N VAL A 175 -15.73 12.16 -5.66
CA VAL A 175 -16.69 12.94 -4.84
C VAL A 175 -17.16 14.21 -5.54
#